data_AF-A0AAD0WXT3-F1
#
_entry.id   AF-A0AAD0WXT3-F1
#
_cell.length_a   1.000
_cell.length_b   1.000
_cell.length_c   1.000
_cell.angle_alpha   90.00
_cell.angle_beta   90.00
_cell.angle_gamma   90.00
#
_symmetry.space_group_name_H-M   'P 1'
#
loop_
_entity.id
_entity.type
_entity.pdbx_description
1 polymer ?
#
loop_
_entity_poly.entity_id
_entity_poly.type
_entity_poly.pdbx_seq_one_letter_code
_entity_poly.pdbx_strand_id
1 'polypeptide(L)'
;MELSLYERVKIHAMESDFSRLSLDGQEVVYMGQSITAPSRWDKKLLRHSFALYGLIKREVLQIRFHLESNQVIESKIFKGRYKSVSDYKSIMNTMLELESLSRKYGLKILKAEIAHTHLSECRIDKKNLKFCMLSESDLQVAKRLKQFRNYPIEIKAIAKDGLVFKKVF
;
A
#
# COMPACT_ATOMS: atom_id res chain seq x y z
N MET A 1 -7.05 16.50 22.46
CA MET A 1 -6.33 16.04 21.26
C MET A 1 -7.13 14.90 20.68
N GLU A 2 -7.68 15.02 19.48
CA GLU A 2 -8.44 13.92 18.86
C GLU A 2 -7.50 12.80 18.43
N LEU A 3 -7.85 11.56 18.75
CA LEU A 3 -7.09 10.39 18.31
C LEU A 3 -7.19 10.23 16.80
N SER A 4 -6.06 9.94 16.16
CA SER A 4 -6.01 9.55 14.75
C SER A 4 -6.82 8.26 14.53
N LEU A 5 -7.26 8.05 13.28
CA LEU A 5 -7.99 6.84 12.92
C LEU A 5 -7.18 5.58 13.22
N TYR A 6 -5.86 5.59 13.02
CA TYR A 6 -4.99 4.46 13.34
C TYR A 6 -4.93 4.17 14.84
N GLU A 7 -4.85 5.19 15.69
CA GLU A 7 -4.87 5.01 17.15
C GLU A 7 -6.19 4.39 17.62
N ARG A 8 -7.32 4.83 17.05
CA ARG A 8 -8.62 4.23 17.32
C ARG A 8 -8.68 2.76 16.89
N VAL A 9 -8.15 2.43 15.71
CA VAL A 9 -8.06 1.04 15.23
C VAL A 9 -7.20 0.19 16.16
N LYS A 10 -6.07 0.73 16.65
CA LYS A 10 -5.19 0.03 17.59
C LYS A 10 -5.89 -0.28 18.92
N ILE A 11 -6.67 0.66 19.45
CA ILE A 11 -7.47 0.44 20.67
C ILE A 11 -8.47 -0.69 20.45
N HIS A 12 -9.25 -0.63 19.36
CA HIS A 12 -10.23 -1.67 19.05
C HIS A 12 -9.61 -3.05 18.77
N ALA A 13 -8.37 -3.12 18.27
CA ALA A 13 -7.65 -4.37 18.12
C ALA A 13 -7.28 -5.03 19.46
N MET A 14 -7.22 -4.25 20.55
CA MET A 14 -6.96 -4.74 21.91
C MET A 14 -8.25 -5.18 22.62
N GLU A 15 -9.39 -4.55 22.30
CA GLU A 15 -10.68 -4.78 22.95
C GLU A 15 -11.33 -6.13 22.60
N SER A 16 -10.80 -6.90 21.63
CA SER A 16 -11.29 -8.22 21.18
C SER A 16 -12.74 -8.25 20.65
N ASP A 17 -13.41 -7.09 20.56
CA ASP A 17 -14.79 -6.97 20.07
C ASP A 17 -14.95 -7.32 18.59
N PHE A 18 -13.85 -7.34 17.83
CA PHE A 18 -13.84 -7.60 16.39
C PHE A 18 -13.02 -8.86 16.08
N SER A 19 -13.69 -9.98 15.82
CA SER A 19 -13.06 -11.30 15.60
C SER A 19 -12.01 -11.36 14.48
N ARG A 20 -11.97 -10.37 13.58
CA ARG A 20 -11.03 -10.29 12.45
C ARG A 20 -9.95 -9.22 12.61
N LEU A 21 -10.04 -8.37 13.64
CA LEU A 21 -9.07 -7.33 13.96
C LEU A 21 -8.29 -7.79 15.20
N SER A 22 -6.98 -7.90 15.07
CA SER A 22 -6.14 -8.48 16.13
C SER A 22 -4.78 -7.81 16.17
N LEU A 23 -4.03 -8.08 17.23
CA LEU A 23 -2.62 -7.76 17.31
C LEU A 23 -1.79 -9.01 17.00
N ASP A 24 -0.84 -8.87 16.07
CA ASP A 24 0.25 -9.81 15.84
C ASP A 24 1.55 -9.15 16.31
N GLY A 25 1.96 -9.47 17.53
CA GLY A 25 3.01 -8.72 18.24
C GLY A 25 2.61 -7.26 18.46
N GLN A 26 3.29 -6.35 17.76
CA GLN A 26 3.00 -4.91 17.79
C GLN A 26 2.22 -4.42 16.56
N GLU A 27 2.00 -5.27 15.56
CA GLU A 27 1.28 -4.91 14.34
C GLU A 27 -0.22 -5.15 14.52
N VAL A 28 -1.03 -4.21 14.02
CA VAL A 28 -2.47 -4.43 13.88
C VAL A 28 -2.70 -5.24 12.61
N VAL A 29 -3.44 -6.33 12.70
CA VAL A 29 -3.77 -7.19 11.56
C VAL A 29 -5.27 -7.30 11.39
N TYR A 30 -5.73 -7.15 10.14
CA TYR A 30 -7.12 -7.38 9.76
C TYR A 30 -7.20 -8.23 8.50
N MET A 31 -7.89 -9.37 8.58
CA MET A 31 -8.03 -10.33 7.47
C MET A 31 -6.68 -10.70 6.81
N GLY A 32 -5.62 -10.86 7.63
CA GLY A 32 -4.28 -11.23 7.16
C GLY A 32 -3.55 -10.13 6.37
N GLN A 33 -3.93 -8.86 6.55
CA GLN A 33 -3.22 -7.67 6.08
C GLN A 33 -2.81 -6.83 7.31
N SER A 34 -1.59 -6.33 7.33
CA SER A 34 -1.15 -5.42 8.39
C SER A 34 -1.72 -4.03 8.15
N ILE A 35 -2.19 -3.37 9.21
CA ILE A 35 -2.66 -1.99 9.21
C ILE A 35 -1.59 -1.13 9.88
N THR A 36 -1.20 -0.04 9.24
CA THR A 36 -0.26 0.94 9.81
C THR A 36 -0.72 2.37 9.57
N ALA A 37 -0.12 3.30 10.31
CA ALA A 37 -0.17 4.72 9.96
C ALA A 37 0.61 4.98 8.65
N PRO A 38 0.24 6.03 7.88
CA PRO A 38 0.92 6.35 6.64
C PRO A 38 2.31 6.96 6.89
N SER A 39 3.30 6.46 6.16
CA SER A 39 4.65 7.02 6.12
C SER A 39 4.68 8.36 5.37
N ARG A 40 5.83 9.04 5.37
CA ARG A 40 6.06 10.24 4.56
C ARG A 40 5.86 9.98 3.07
N TRP A 41 6.26 8.80 2.58
CA TRP A 41 6.11 8.39 1.18
C TRP A 41 4.65 8.11 0.82
N ASP A 42 3.89 7.51 1.73
CA ASP A 42 2.46 7.25 1.53
C ASP A 42 1.69 8.57 1.44
N LYS A 43 1.97 9.51 2.36
CA LYS A 43 1.40 10.86 2.33
C LYS A 43 1.76 11.60 1.03
N LYS A 44 2.99 11.47 0.55
CA LYS A 44 3.43 12.06 -0.73
C LYS A 44 2.63 11.49 -1.90
N LEU A 45 2.49 10.17 -1.98
CA LEU A 45 1.74 9.52 -3.06
C LEU A 45 0.24 9.90 -3.01
N LEU A 46 -0.37 9.89 -1.83
CA LEU A 46 -1.78 10.25 -1.64
C LEU A 46 -2.09 11.67 -2.12
N ARG A 47 -1.16 12.63 -1.96
CA ARG A 47 -1.35 13.98 -2.52
C ARG A 47 -1.51 13.99 -4.04
N HIS A 48 -0.90 13.06 -4.76
CA HIS A 48 -1.05 12.96 -6.22
C HIS A 48 -2.44 12.46 -6.65
N SER A 49 -3.22 11.90 -5.74
CA SER A 49 -4.61 11.52 -5.97
C SER A 49 -5.56 12.73 -6.06
N PHE A 50 -5.14 13.89 -5.53
CA PHE A 50 -5.95 15.10 -5.47
C PHE A 50 -5.32 16.19 -6.36
N ALA A 51 -5.98 16.54 -7.46
CA ALA A 51 -5.61 17.65 -8.32
C ALA A 51 -6.66 18.76 -8.27
N LEU A 52 -6.28 19.98 -8.67
CA LEU A 52 -7.13 21.18 -8.65
C LEU A 52 -7.83 21.38 -7.30
N TYR A 53 -7.04 21.47 -6.22
CA TYR A 53 -7.54 21.65 -4.84
C TYR A 53 -8.55 20.58 -4.39
N GLY A 54 -8.49 19.37 -4.97
CA GLY A 54 -9.34 18.24 -4.59
C GLY A 54 -10.59 18.06 -5.46
N LEU A 55 -10.80 18.90 -6.48
CA LEU A 55 -11.88 18.73 -7.45
C LEU A 55 -11.69 17.47 -8.30
N ILE A 56 -10.44 17.18 -8.68
CA ILE A 56 -10.11 15.96 -9.42
C ILE A 56 -9.55 14.95 -8.45
N LYS A 57 -10.29 13.85 -8.30
CA LYS A 57 -9.96 12.71 -7.45
C LYS A 57 -9.66 11.50 -8.33
N ARG A 58 -8.48 10.93 -8.20
CA ARG A 58 -8.13 9.67 -8.87
C ARG A 58 -7.25 8.79 -8.01
N GLU A 59 -7.40 7.49 -8.17
CA GLU A 59 -6.44 6.57 -7.61
C GLU A 59 -5.14 6.61 -8.39
N VAL A 60 -4.03 6.48 -7.67
CA VAL A 60 -2.67 6.48 -8.24
C VAL A 60 -1.86 5.32 -7.67
N LEU A 61 -0.86 4.88 -8.43
CA LEU A 61 0.04 3.78 -8.06
C LEU A 61 1.49 4.22 -8.32
N GLN A 62 2.40 3.77 -7.47
CA GLN A 62 3.83 3.93 -7.64
C GLN A 62 4.55 2.67 -7.20
N ILE A 63 5.57 2.29 -7.95
CA ILE A 63 6.45 1.17 -7.61
C ILE A 63 7.77 1.75 -7.08
N ARG A 64 8.25 1.24 -5.96
CA ARG A 64 9.52 1.67 -5.36
C ARG A 64 10.39 0.45 -5.06
N PHE A 65 11.63 0.50 -5.49
CA PHE A 65 12.62 -0.52 -5.13
C PHE A 65 13.47 0.03 -4.00
N HIS A 66 13.43 -0.66 -2.87
CA HIS A 66 14.30 -0.38 -1.74
C HIS A 66 15.57 -1.20 -1.95
N LEU A 67 16.69 -0.53 -2.03
CA LEU A 67 17.99 -1.10 -2.33
C LEU A 67 18.88 -1.11 -1.08
N GLU A 68 20.01 -1.82 -1.16
CA GLU A 68 21.07 -1.68 -0.16
C GLU A 68 21.54 -0.22 -0.02
N SER A 69 22.16 0.09 1.13
CA SER A 69 22.59 1.45 1.47
C SER A 69 21.46 2.48 1.57
N ASN A 70 20.24 2.02 1.89
CA ASN A 70 19.05 2.85 2.12
C ASN A 70 18.63 3.70 0.89
N GLN A 71 18.98 3.26 -0.32
CA GLN A 71 18.58 3.93 -1.55
C GLN A 71 17.20 3.46 -2.00
N VAL A 72 16.45 4.36 -2.64
CA VAL A 72 15.14 4.03 -3.21
C VAL A 72 15.10 4.52 -4.65
N ILE A 73 14.78 3.62 -5.58
CA ILE A 73 14.46 3.99 -6.96
C ILE A 73 12.95 3.93 -7.13
N GLU A 74 12.35 5.02 -7.61
CA GLU A 74 10.91 5.14 -7.80
C GLU A 74 10.53 5.08 -9.28
N SER A 75 9.41 4.43 -9.60
CA SER A 75 8.77 4.58 -10.91
C SER A 75 8.12 5.96 -11.05
N LYS A 76 7.73 6.29 -12.28
CA LYS A 76 6.68 7.30 -12.51
C LYS A 76 5.39 6.91 -11.78
N ILE A 77 4.57 7.91 -11.48
CA ILE A 77 3.25 7.69 -10.87
C ILE A 77 2.24 7.33 -11.94
N PHE A 78 1.62 6.15 -11.79
CA PHE A 78 0.50 5.71 -12.61
C PHE A 78 -0.77 6.37 -12.12
N LYS A 79 -1.51 6.96 -13.04
CA LYS A 79 -2.80 7.60 -12.77
C LYS A 79 -3.87 6.65 -13.27
N GLY A 80 -4.73 6.18 -12.37
CA GLY A 80 -5.75 5.22 -12.71
C GLY A 80 -6.80 5.75 -13.68
N ARG A 81 -7.44 4.81 -14.37
CA ARG A 81 -8.72 5.03 -15.07
C ARG A 81 -9.86 4.65 -14.11
N TYR A 82 -11.11 4.98 -14.45
CA TYR A 82 -12.30 4.82 -13.59
C TYR A 82 -12.44 3.46 -12.84
N LYS A 83 -11.80 2.37 -13.29
CA LYS A 83 -11.93 1.01 -12.70
C LYS A 83 -10.62 0.36 -12.21
N SER A 84 -9.44 0.92 -12.51
CA SER A 84 -8.15 0.33 -12.11
C SER A 84 -6.99 1.31 -12.27
N VAL A 85 -5.98 1.13 -11.43
CA VAL A 85 -4.81 2.03 -11.40
C VAL A 85 -3.73 1.62 -12.40
N SER A 86 -3.50 0.33 -12.56
CA SER A 86 -2.60 -0.25 -13.57
C SER A 86 -2.92 -1.73 -13.75
N ASP A 87 -2.70 -2.27 -14.95
CA ASP A 87 -2.80 -3.70 -15.21
C ASP A 87 -1.49 -4.44 -14.89
N TYR A 88 -1.57 -5.76 -14.75
CA TYR A 88 -0.41 -6.61 -14.43
C TYR A 88 0.77 -6.44 -15.39
N LYS A 89 0.52 -6.31 -16.71
CA LYS A 89 1.58 -6.21 -17.72
C LYS A 89 2.32 -4.88 -17.57
N SER A 90 1.58 -3.80 -17.34
CA SER A 90 2.14 -2.48 -17.06
C SER A 90 3.01 -2.48 -15.80
N ILE A 91 2.53 -3.08 -14.70
CA ILE A 91 3.29 -3.21 -13.46
C ILE A 91 4.57 -4.03 -13.69
N MET A 92 4.45 -5.19 -14.35
CA MET A 92 5.58 -6.06 -14.66
C MET A 92 6.67 -5.36 -15.47
N ASN A 93 6.30 -4.67 -16.55
CA ASN A 93 7.25 -3.96 -17.40
C ASN A 93 8.01 -2.88 -16.61
N THR A 94 7.31 -2.11 -15.79
CA THR A 94 7.96 -1.10 -14.95
C THR A 94 8.87 -1.71 -13.89
N MET A 95 8.50 -2.86 -13.31
CA MET A 95 9.43 -3.56 -12.43
C MET A 95 10.69 -4.01 -13.17
N LEU A 96 10.57 -4.53 -14.40
CA LEU A 96 11.74 -4.91 -15.21
C LEU A 96 12.64 -3.72 -15.54
N GLU A 97 12.06 -2.54 -15.81
CA GLU A 97 12.80 -1.29 -16.00
C GLU A 97 13.60 -0.91 -14.74
N LEU A 98 12.95 -0.95 -13.56
CA LEU A 98 13.59 -0.65 -12.28
C LEU A 98 14.67 -1.68 -11.90
N GLU A 99 14.44 -2.96 -12.21
CA GLU A 99 15.44 -4.02 -12.03
C GLU A 99 16.66 -3.77 -12.91
N SER A 100 16.46 -3.39 -14.17
CA SER A 100 17.54 -3.04 -15.09
C SER A 100 18.37 -1.87 -14.57
N LEU A 101 17.71 -0.82 -14.06
CA LEU A 101 18.36 0.32 -13.43
C LEU A 101 19.15 -0.09 -12.18
N SER A 102 18.57 -0.90 -11.31
CA SER A 102 19.24 -1.37 -10.09
C SER A 102 20.50 -2.18 -10.40
N ARG A 103 20.43 -3.08 -11.41
CA ARG A 103 21.59 -3.83 -11.91
C ARG A 103 22.66 -2.93 -12.50
N LYS A 104 22.26 -1.89 -13.25
CA LYS A 104 23.21 -0.91 -13.82
C LYS A 104 24.00 -0.18 -12.74
N TYR A 105 23.39 0.09 -11.58
CA TYR A 105 24.06 0.69 -10.44
C TYR A 105 24.79 -0.31 -9.54
N GLY A 106 24.73 -1.61 -9.83
CA GLY A 106 25.35 -2.65 -9.00
C GLY A 106 24.69 -2.79 -7.62
N LEU A 107 23.45 -2.33 -7.46
CA LEU A 107 22.75 -2.31 -6.18
C LEU A 107 21.80 -3.49 -6.06
N LYS A 108 21.86 -4.19 -4.93
CA LYS A 108 20.94 -5.29 -4.61
C LYS A 108 19.57 -4.75 -4.20
N ILE A 109 18.53 -5.38 -4.72
CA ILE A 109 17.13 -5.09 -4.35
C ILE A 109 16.81 -5.82 -3.06
N LEU A 110 16.42 -5.06 -2.03
CA LEU A 110 15.98 -5.60 -0.73
C LEU A 110 14.50 -5.92 -0.73
N LYS A 111 13.67 -5.09 -1.36
CA LYS A 111 12.23 -5.33 -1.60
C LYS A 111 11.70 -4.45 -2.73
N ALA A 112 10.62 -4.88 -3.35
CA ALA A 112 9.78 -4.01 -4.15
C ALA A 112 8.51 -3.65 -3.38
N GLU A 113 8.19 -2.36 -3.34
CA GLU A 113 6.96 -1.82 -2.78
C GLU A 113 6.06 -1.36 -3.94
N ILE A 114 4.84 -1.89 -4.00
CA ILE A 114 3.80 -1.51 -4.95
C ILE A 114 2.71 -0.81 -4.15
N ALA A 115 2.72 0.52 -4.15
CA ALA A 115 1.78 1.33 -3.38
C ALA A 115 0.71 1.93 -4.28
N HIS A 116 -0.56 1.75 -3.95
CA HIS A 116 -1.66 2.47 -4.58
C HIS A 116 -2.54 3.18 -3.54
N THR A 117 -3.38 4.09 -3.99
CA THR A 117 -4.28 4.87 -3.12
C THR A 117 -5.72 4.41 -3.28
N HIS A 118 -6.46 4.31 -2.17
CA HIS A 118 -7.91 4.13 -2.17
C HIS A 118 -8.61 5.41 -1.67
N LEU A 119 -9.57 5.90 -2.45
CA LEU A 119 -10.29 7.15 -2.13
C LEU A 119 -11.64 6.94 -1.44
N SER A 120 -12.04 5.67 -1.29
CA SER A 120 -13.18 5.28 -0.46
C SER A 120 -12.91 5.57 1.02
N GLU A 121 -13.99 5.75 1.79
CA GLU A 121 -13.88 6.05 3.22
C GLU A 121 -13.69 4.80 4.07
N CYS A 122 -12.70 4.84 4.94
CA CYS A 122 -12.55 3.94 6.07
C CYS A 122 -13.36 4.46 7.26
N ARG A 123 -14.09 3.56 7.92
CA ARG A 123 -14.87 3.87 9.12
C ARG A 123 -14.70 2.78 10.16
N ILE A 124 -14.58 3.21 11.41
CA ILE A 124 -14.62 2.35 12.58
C ILE A 124 -15.65 2.94 13.54
N ASP A 125 -16.72 2.19 13.77
CA ASP A 125 -17.70 2.44 14.82
C ASP A 125 -17.79 1.21 15.74
N LYS A 126 -18.52 1.30 16.85
CA LYS A 126 -18.59 0.24 17.88
C LYS A 126 -19.07 -1.13 17.36
N LYS A 127 -19.66 -1.21 16.16
CA LYS A 127 -20.20 -2.47 15.60
C LYS A 127 -19.86 -2.71 14.12
N ASN A 128 -19.38 -1.71 13.40
CA ASN A 128 -19.08 -1.78 11.97
C ASN A 128 -17.65 -1.34 11.69
N LEU A 129 -16.94 -2.22 11.01
CA LEU A 129 -15.66 -1.93 10.38
C LEU A 129 -15.86 -1.83 8.87
N LYS A 130 -15.57 -0.66 8.32
CA LYS A 130 -15.44 -0.48 6.87
C LYS A 130 -14.01 -0.09 6.59
N PHE A 131 -13.24 -1.01 6.01
CA PHE A 131 -11.86 -0.76 5.63
C PHE A 131 -11.69 -0.87 4.11
N CYS A 132 -10.91 0.05 3.55
CA CYS A 132 -10.53 0.08 2.15
C CYS A 132 -9.25 -0.74 1.93
N MET A 133 -9.33 -2.02 2.30
CA MET A 133 -8.23 -2.98 2.23
C MET A 133 -7.77 -3.25 0.80
N LEU A 134 -6.65 -3.96 0.65
CA LEU A 134 -6.30 -4.61 -0.61
C LEU A 134 -7.39 -5.60 -1.00
N SER A 135 -7.81 -5.56 -2.27
CA SER A 135 -8.73 -6.53 -2.84
C SER A 135 -8.04 -7.85 -3.15
N GLU A 136 -8.80 -8.93 -3.36
CA GLU A 136 -8.24 -10.21 -3.79
C GLU A 136 -7.46 -10.08 -5.11
N SER A 137 -7.93 -9.22 -6.02
CA SER A 137 -7.22 -8.92 -7.27
C SER A 137 -5.83 -8.34 -7.03
N ASP A 138 -5.70 -7.42 -6.06
CA ASP A 138 -4.41 -6.82 -5.71
C ASP A 138 -3.45 -7.87 -5.15
N LEU A 139 -3.97 -8.74 -4.26
CA LEU A 139 -3.19 -9.82 -3.66
C LEU A 139 -2.72 -10.84 -4.71
N GLN A 140 -3.58 -11.21 -5.67
CA GLN A 140 -3.21 -12.12 -6.75
C GLN A 140 -2.15 -11.52 -7.69
N VAL A 141 -2.23 -10.22 -7.98
CA VAL A 141 -1.20 -9.52 -8.75
C VAL A 141 0.15 -9.58 -8.02
N ALA A 142 0.19 -9.23 -6.73
CA ALA A 142 1.42 -9.28 -5.95
C ALA A 142 2.00 -10.71 -5.86
N LYS A 143 1.15 -11.71 -5.59
CA LYS A 143 1.54 -13.12 -5.53
C LYS A 143 2.12 -13.61 -6.86
N ARG A 144 1.50 -13.25 -7.98
CA ARG A 144 1.99 -13.60 -9.32
C ARG A 144 3.33 -12.92 -9.62
N LEU A 145 3.51 -11.65 -9.25
CA LEU A 145 4.78 -10.94 -9.43
C LEU A 145 5.92 -11.58 -8.62
N LYS A 146 5.61 -12.05 -7.40
CA LYS A 146 6.55 -12.71 -6.50
C LYS A 146 7.10 -14.03 -7.05
N GLN A 147 6.30 -14.81 -7.77
CA GLN A 147 6.72 -16.11 -8.34
C GLN A 147 7.97 -16.02 -9.23
N PHE A 148 8.22 -14.86 -9.84
CA PHE A 148 9.34 -14.64 -10.75
C PHE A 148 10.50 -13.86 -10.12
N ARG A 149 10.47 -13.62 -8.80
CA ARG A 149 11.40 -12.71 -8.10
C ARG A 149 11.92 -13.30 -6.79
N ASN A 150 13.22 -13.16 -6.58
CA ASN A 150 13.90 -13.64 -5.39
C ASN A 150 13.90 -12.64 -4.21
N TYR A 151 13.39 -11.43 -4.41
CA TYR A 151 13.18 -10.44 -3.35
C TYR A 151 11.70 -10.36 -2.93
N PRO A 152 11.38 -9.85 -1.74
CA PRO A 152 10.01 -9.67 -1.26
C PRO A 152 9.22 -8.64 -2.08
N ILE A 153 7.92 -8.88 -2.23
CA ILE A 153 6.96 -7.94 -2.83
C ILE A 153 6.00 -7.47 -1.74
N GLU A 154 6.09 -6.19 -1.39
CA GLU A 154 5.14 -5.51 -0.50
C GLU A 154 4.11 -4.77 -1.34
N ILE A 155 2.83 -5.10 -1.20
CA ILE A 155 1.74 -4.34 -1.81
C ILE A 155 1.02 -3.52 -0.73
N LYS A 156 0.68 -2.27 -1.04
CA LYS A 156 0.06 -1.32 -0.12
C LYS A 156 -1.18 -0.65 -0.71
N ALA A 157 -2.24 -0.60 0.07
CA ALA A 157 -3.39 0.28 -0.14
C ALA A 157 -3.37 1.44 0.86
N ILE A 158 -3.22 2.67 0.35
CA ILE A 158 -3.17 3.89 1.15
C ILE A 158 -4.55 4.54 1.11
N ALA A 159 -5.29 4.43 2.21
CA ALA A 159 -6.60 5.06 2.35
C ALA A 159 -6.45 6.57 2.61
N LYS A 160 -7.36 7.38 2.04
CA LYS A 160 -7.38 8.83 2.25
C LYS A 160 -7.51 9.24 3.72
N ASP A 161 -8.11 8.38 4.55
CA ASP A 161 -8.40 8.65 5.97
C ASP A 161 -7.22 8.34 6.91
N GLY A 162 -6.04 8.04 6.35
CA GLY A 162 -4.81 7.87 7.14
C GLY A 162 -4.60 6.45 7.69
N LEU A 163 -5.07 5.44 6.95
CA LEU A 163 -4.72 4.03 7.16
C LEU A 163 -3.97 3.50 5.95
N VAL A 164 -2.98 2.63 6.20
CA VAL A 164 -2.30 1.86 5.17
C VAL A 164 -2.52 0.39 5.44
N PHE A 165 -3.03 -0.34 4.45
CA PHE A 165 -3.14 -1.79 4.47
C PHE A 165 -1.99 -2.36 3.66
N LYS A 166 -1.20 -3.26 4.22
CA LYS A 166 -0.03 -3.85 3.55
C LYS A 166 -0.03 -5.37 3.64
N LYS A 167 0.54 -6.01 2.63
CA LYS A 167 0.87 -7.43 2.65
C LYS A 167 2.18 -7.69 1.93
N VAL A 168 3.01 -8.57 2.49
CA VAL A 168 4.30 -8.97 1.95
C VAL A 168 4.22 -10.41 1.43
N PHE A 169 4.80 -10.65 0.26
CA PHE A 169 4.91 -11.95 -0.40
C PHE A 169 6.37 -12.28 -0.71
#